data_AF-A0A950XRZ8-F1
#
_entry.id   AF-A0A950XRZ8-F1
#
_cell.length_a   1.000
_cell.length_b   1.000
_cell.length_c   1.000
_cell.angle_alpha   90.00
_cell.angle_beta   90.00
_cell.angle_gamma   90.00
#
_symmetry.space_group_name_H-M   'P 1'
#
loop_
_entity.id
_entity.type
_entity.pdbx_description
1 polymer ?
#
loop_
_entity_poly.entity_id
_entity_poly.type
_entity_poly.pdbx_seq_one_letter_code
_entity_poly.pdbx_strand_id
1 'polypeptide(L)'
;WKLVGLDQRFDIADRIEKRNGRPPRERVVQDIEVPIGRTCEFLEWFLDTIPITPIWLCPLRLRDHEGWPLYPICPGQTYVNVGFWSSVPVGSTEGATNRLIEAKVGALDGHKSLYSEAYYTREEFDDLYGGEAYNTVKKTYDPDSRLLDLYAKAVQRR
;
A
#
# COMPACT_ATOMS: atom_id res chain seq x y z
N TRP A 1 -3.82 20.24 -2.12
CA TRP A 1 -4.81 19.16 -1.98
C TRP A 1 -5.93 19.24 -3.02
N LYS A 2 -6.61 20.38 -3.23
CA LYS A 2 -7.66 20.51 -4.28
C LYS A 2 -7.17 20.31 -5.72
N LEU A 3 -5.96 20.74 -6.05
CA LEU A 3 -5.37 20.59 -7.39
C LEU A 3 -5.04 19.12 -7.72
N VAL A 4 -4.55 18.34 -6.76
CA VAL A 4 -4.23 16.91 -6.96
C VAL A 4 -5.49 16.08 -7.16
N GLY A 5 -6.58 16.38 -6.42
CA GLY A 5 -7.86 15.70 -6.62
C GLY A 5 -8.56 16.08 -7.93
N LEU A 6 -8.38 17.31 -8.42
CA LEU A 6 -8.84 17.72 -9.75
C LEU A 6 -8.00 17.07 -10.86
N ASP A 7 -6.70 16.96 -10.66
CA ASP A 7 -5.79 16.29 -11.60
C ASP A 7 -6.13 14.80 -11.75
N GLN A 8 -6.36 14.10 -10.62
CA GLN A 8 -6.84 12.71 -10.60
C GLN A 8 -8.22 12.51 -11.25
N ARG A 9 -9.07 13.53 -11.24
CA ARG A 9 -10.44 13.44 -11.78
C ARG A 9 -10.53 13.78 -13.26
N PHE A 10 -9.61 14.58 -13.78
CA PHE A 10 -9.66 15.14 -15.13
C PHE A 10 -8.45 14.78 -16.00
N ASP A 11 -7.53 13.95 -15.49
CA ASP A 11 -6.33 13.48 -16.18
C ASP A 11 -5.52 14.63 -16.78
N ILE A 12 -5.44 15.78 -16.09
CA ILE A 12 -4.87 17.01 -16.65
C ILE A 12 -3.37 16.83 -16.88
N ALA A 13 -2.66 16.26 -15.90
CA ALA A 13 -1.25 15.90 -16.00
C ALA A 13 -1.03 14.87 -17.11
N ASP A 14 -1.84 13.83 -17.20
CA ASP A 14 -1.73 12.81 -18.25
C ASP A 14 -2.00 13.38 -19.65
N ARG A 15 -2.91 14.33 -19.78
CA ARG A 15 -3.16 15.05 -21.05
C ARG A 15 -1.98 15.94 -21.44
N ILE A 16 -1.33 16.59 -20.48
CA ILE A 16 -0.13 17.42 -20.73
C ILE A 16 1.05 16.53 -21.10
N GLU A 17 1.26 15.43 -20.40
CA GLU A 17 2.32 14.45 -20.68
C GLU A 17 2.11 13.80 -22.05
N LYS A 18 0.88 13.41 -22.40
CA LYS A 18 0.50 12.90 -23.73
C LYS A 18 0.77 13.93 -24.83
N ARG A 19 0.50 15.22 -24.58
CA ARG A 19 0.80 16.32 -25.53
C ARG A 19 2.31 16.52 -25.71
N ASN A 20 3.11 16.19 -24.71
CA ASN A 20 4.57 16.21 -24.74
C ASN A 20 5.19 14.88 -25.20
N GLY A 21 4.37 13.91 -25.65
CA GLY A 21 4.83 12.60 -26.12
C GLY A 21 5.35 11.66 -25.03
N ARG A 22 5.06 11.96 -23.75
CA ARG A 22 5.50 11.16 -22.61
C ARG A 22 4.44 10.13 -22.23
N PRO A 23 4.84 8.91 -21.82
CA PRO A 23 3.89 7.86 -21.44
C PRO A 23 3.14 8.24 -20.15
N PRO A 24 1.90 7.75 -19.98
CA PRO A 24 1.17 7.91 -18.73
C PRO A 24 1.95 7.27 -17.58
N ARG A 25 1.76 7.78 -16.35
CA ARG A 25 2.55 7.38 -15.19
C ARG A 25 1.68 6.77 -14.09
N GLU A 26 2.12 5.63 -13.56
CA GLU A 26 1.55 5.01 -12.36
C GLU A 26 2.22 5.61 -11.13
N ARG A 27 1.45 6.09 -10.15
CA ARG A 27 2.00 6.55 -8.89
C ARG A 27 2.36 5.35 -8.02
N VAL A 28 3.57 5.36 -7.47
CA VAL A 28 4.08 4.32 -6.58
C VAL A 28 4.57 5.02 -5.32
N VAL A 29 3.68 5.06 -4.34
CA VAL A 29 3.87 5.73 -3.06
C VAL A 29 3.47 4.71 -2.01
N GLN A 30 4.43 4.09 -1.32
CA GLN A 30 4.13 3.07 -0.34
C GLN A 30 5.16 3.09 0.80
N ASP A 31 4.68 2.71 1.98
CA ASP A 31 5.51 2.27 3.09
C ASP A 31 5.09 0.83 3.41
N ILE A 32 6.08 -0.04 3.58
CA ILE A 32 5.87 -1.45 3.86
C ILE A 32 6.76 -1.88 5.02
N GLU A 33 6.34 -2.87 5.79
CA GLU A 33 7.16 -3.51 6.81
C GLU A 33 7.64 -4.85 6.28
N VAL A 34 8.95 -5.02 6.18
CA VAL A 34 9.56 -6.30 5.79
C VAL A 34 10.33 -6.86 6.99
N PRO A 35 10.20 -8.16 7.34
CA PRO A 35 11.02 -8.76 8.38
C PRO A 35 12.51 -8.49 8.14
N ILE A 36 13.26 -8.12 9.17
CA ILE A 36 14.66 -7.68 9.02
C ILE A 36 15.54 -8.70 8.27
N GLY A 37 15.29 -10.01 8.48
CA GLY A 37 16.02 -11.09 7.82
C GLY A 37 15.71 -11.24 6.31
N ARG A 38 14.67 -10.59 5.81
CA ARG A 38 14.21 -10.62 4.41
C ARG A 38 14.36 -9.25 3.72
N THR A 39 14.78 -8.21 4.44
CA THR A 39 14.89 -6.84 3.90
C THR A 39 15.89 -6.74 2.75
N CYS A 40 17.05 -7.40 2.82
CA CYS A 40 18.02 -7.38 1.71
C CYS A 40 17.42 -7.99 0.43
N GLU A 41 16.74 -9.13 0.54
CA GLU A 41 16.08 -9.76 -0.60
C GLU A 41 15.02 -8.83 -1.22
N PHE A 42 14.25 -8.11 -0.40
CA PHE A 42 13.31 -7.12 -0.90
C PHE A 42 14.02 -6.00 -1.67
N LEU A 43 15.08 -5.43 -1.10
CA LEU A 43 15.79 -4.29 -1.68
C LEU A 43 16.51 -4.65 -2.98
N GLU A 44 17.15 -5.81 -3.06
CA GLU A 44 17.78 -6.30 -4.29
C GLU A 44 16.75 -6.45 -5.40
N TRP A 45 15.67 -7.17 -5.12
CA TRP A 45 14.56 -7.31 -6.08
C TRP A 45 13.97 -5.96 -6.49
N PHE A 46 13.74 -5.06 -5.52
CA PHE A 46 13.11 -3.77 -5.77
C PHE A 46 13.99 -2.88 -6.66
N LEU A 47 15.29 -2.80 -6.38
CA LEU A 47 16.22 -1.98 -7.16
C LEU A 47 16.45 -2.52 -8.57
N ASP A 48 16.40 -3.85 -8.74
CA ASP A 48 16.52 -4.49 -10.07
C ASP A 48 15.25 -4.34 -10.91
N THR A 49 14.09 -4.26 -10.27
CA THR A 49 12.78 -4.34 -10.96
C THR A 49 12.12 -2.97 -11.10
N ILE A 50 12.24 -2.11 -10.09
CA ILE A 50 11.48 -0.88 -9.94
C ILE A 50 12.45 0.31 -9.91
N PRO A 51 12.43 1.20 -10.92
CA PRO A 51 13.40 2.31 -11.05
C PRO A 51 13.04 3.48 -10.13
N ILE A 52 12.91 3.22 -8.82
CA ILE A 52 12.59 4.21 -7.80
C ILE A 52 13.73 4.31 -6.80
N THR A 53 14.28 5.51 -6.71
CA THR A 53 15.21 5.95 -5.68
C THR A 53 14.94 7.42 -5.38
N PRO A 54 15.17 7.92 -4.15
CA PRO A 54 15.73 7.23 -2.99
C PRO A 54 14.73 6.30 -2.27
N ILE A 55 15.25 5.41 -1.42
CA ILE A 55 14.47 4.52 -0.54
C ILE A 55 14.77 4.91 0.92
N TRP A 56 13.73 5.00 1.74
CA TRP A 56 13.84 5.24 3.18
C TRP A 56 13.79 3.93 3.95
N LEU A 57 14.65 3.77 4.97
CA LEU A 57 14.71 2.58 5.81
C LEU A 57 14.60 2.98 7.29
N CYS A 58 13.63 2.41 7.99
CA CYS A 58 13.39 2.66 9.40
C CYS A 58 13.13 1.34 10.15
N PRO A 59 14.12 0.80 10.89
CA PRO A 59 13.90 -0.37 11.72
C PRO A 59 12.84 -0.12 12.78
N LEU A 60 11.91 -1.06 12.96
CA LEU A 60 10.87 -0.99 13.97
C LEU A 60 10.59 -2.35 14.60
N ARG A 61 9.98 -2.30 15.78
CA ARG A 61 9.47 -3.44 16.52
C ARG A 61 8.22 -3.01 17.28
N LEU A 62 7.20 -3.85 17.29
CA LEU A 62 6.01 -3.60 18.10
C LEU A 62 6.39 -3.52 19.57
N ARG A 63 5.90 -2.46 20.24
CA ARG A 63 5.98 -2.35 21.70
C ARG A 63 4.90 -3.18 22.39
N ASP A 64 3.78 -3.38 21.71
CA ASP A 64 2.67 -4.17 22.22
C ASP A 64 2.91 -5.65 21.95
N HIS A 65 2.78 -6.46 22.99
CA HIS A 65 2.96 -7.91 22.92
C HIS A 65 1.68 -8.64 22.48
N GLU A 66 0.51 -8.00 22.62
CA GLU A 66 -0.78 -8.55 22.20
C GLU A 66 -1.00 -8.38 20.68
N GLY A 67 -0.18 -7.56 20.02
CA GLY A 67 -0.27 -7.28 18.60
C GLY A 67 -1.42 -6.33 18.23
N TRP A 68 -1.51 -6.00 16.94
CA TRP A 68 -2.53 -5.09 16.43
C TRP A 68 -3.49 -5.84 15.50
N PRO A 69 -4.77 -6.00 15.87
CA PRO A 69 -5.69 -6.86 15.13
C PRO A 69 -6.02 -6.35 13.72
N LEU A 70 -5.88 -5.04 13.47
CA LEU A 70 -6.14 -4.41 12.17
C LEU A 70 -4.88 -4.13 11.34
N TYR A 71 -3.71 -4.47 11.90
CA TYR A 71 -2.41 -4.32 11.24
C TYR A 71 -1.45 -5.40 11.79
N PRO A 72 -1.75 -6.68 11.53
CA PRO A 72 -1.10 -7.81 12.18
C PRO A 72 0.33 -7.98 11.66
N ILE A 73 1.29 -7.44 12.41
CA ILE A 73 2.71 -7.82 12.32
C ILE A 73 3.09 -8.58 13.60
N CYS A 74 4.06 -9.50 13.51
CA CYS A 74 4.40 -10.40 14.61
C CYS A 74 5.02 -9.63 15.79
N PRO A 75 4.45 -9.70 17.01
CA PRO A 75 5.05 -9.09 18.20
C PRO A 75 6.45 -9.66 18.50
N GLY A 76 7.37 -8.80 18.96
CA GLY A 76 8.76 -9.18 19.27
C GLY A 76 9.67 -9.39 18.04
N GLN A 77 9.11 -9.50 16.83
CA GLN A 77 9.85 -9.54 15.59
C GLN A 77 10.31 -8.13 15.18
N THR A 78 11.56 -8.00 14.70
CA THR A 78 12.03 -6.75 14.09
C THR A 78 11.67 -6.72 12.60
N TYR A 79 11.08 -5.61 12.19
CA TYR A 79 10.81 -5.27 10.81
C TYR A 79 11.64 -4.05 10.41
N VAL A 80 11.78 -3.83 9.11
CA VAL A 80 12.24 -2.57 8.54
C VAL A 80 11.07 -1.98 7.77
N ASN A 81 10.65 -0.78 8.16
CA ASN A 81 9.76 0.01 7.34
C ASN A 81 10.57 0.56 6.15
N VAL A 82 10.13 0.22 4.94
CA VAL A 82 10.75 0.58 3.67
C VAL A 82 9.79 1.52 2.94
N GLY A 83 10.18 2.79 2.83
CA GLY A 83 9.38 3.85 2.21
C GLY A 83 9.94 4.26 0.85
N PHE A 84 9.07 4.38 -0.15
CA PHE A 84 9.44 4.83 -1.49
C PHE A 84 8.28 5.59 -2.16
N TRP A 85 8.61 6.71 -2.81
CA TRP A 85 7.64 7.66 -3.34
C TRP A 85 8.07 8.21 -4.68
N SER A 86 7.42 7.75 -5.75
CA SER A 86 7.65 8.26 -7.09
C SER A 86 6.47 7.93 -8.00
N SER A 87 6.73 7.94 -9.30
CA SER A 87 5.88 7.36 -10.31
C SER A 87 6.73 6.63 -11.33
N VAL A 88 6.16 5.62 -11.97
CA VAL A 88 6.81 4.80 -13.00
C VAL A 88 5.95 4.81 -14.28
N PRO A 89 6.47 4.41 -15.44
CA PRO A 89 5.62 4.21 -16.62
C PRO A 89 4.46 3.24 -16.30
N VAL A 90 3.26 3.55 -16.78
CA VAL A 90 2.09 2.67 -16.58
C VAL A 90 2.36 1.28 -17.18
N GLY A 91 2.01 0.25 -16.42
CA GLY A 91 2.08 -1.15 -16.86
C GLY A 91 0.89 -1.58 -17.73
N SER A 92 0.74 -2.89 -17.94
CA SER A 92 -0.32 -3.47 -18.76
C SER A 92 -1.72 -3.34 -18.14
N THR A 93 -1.80 -3.16 -16.83
CA THR A 93 -3.05 -3.03 -16.07
C THR A 93 -2.96 -1.89 -15.06
N GLU A 94 -4.11 -1.42 -14.58
CA GLU A 94 -4.16 -0.41 -13.52
C GLU A 94 -3.48 -0.93 -12.25
N GLY A 95 -2.54 -0.13 -11.74
CA GLY A 95 -1.78 -0.48 -10.53
C GLY A 95 -0.80 -1.63 -10.72
N ALA A 96 -0.39 -1.97 -11.95
CA ALA A 96 0.46 -3.11 -12.24
C ALA A 96 1.72 -3.15 -11.36
N THR A 97 2.38 -2.00 -11.17
CA THR A 97 3.57 -1.90 -10.33
C THR A 97 3.23 -2.03 -8.85
N ASN A 98 2.17 -1.37 -8.40
CA ASN A 98 1.71 -1.47 -7.01
C ASN A 98 1.33 -2.91 -6.64
N ARG A 99 0.60 -3.62 -7.52
CA ARG A 99 0.23 -5.04 -7.36
C ARG A 99 1.45 -5.94 -7.31
N LEU A 100 2.44 -5.69 -8.17
CA LEU A 100 3.70 -6.44 -8.19
C LEU A 100 4.47 -6.28 -6.86
N ILE A 101 4.50 -5.06 -6.33
CA ILE A 101 5.11 -4.77 -5.02
C ILE A 101 4.31 -5.46 -3.91
N GLU A 102 2.98 -5.31 -3.87
CA GLU A 102 2.11 -5.94 -2.87
C GLU A 102 2.29 -7.47 -2.83
N ALA A 103 2.39 -8.11 -4.00
CA ALA A 103 2.65 -9.54 -4.10
C ALA A 103 4.03 -9.92 -3.56
N LYS A 104 5.08 -9.16 -3.89
CA LYS A 104 6.43 -9.43 -3.35
C LYS A 104 6.49 -9.20 -1.83
N VAL A 105 5.82 -8.17 -1.31
CA VAL A 105 5.71 -7.93 0.14
C VAL A 105 5.05 -9.11 0.83
N GLY A 106 3.91 -9.59 0.33
CA GLY A 106 3.24 -10.76 0.89
C GLY A 106 4.12 -12.02 0.85
N ALA A 107 4.85 -12.24 -0.24
CA ALA A 107 5.77 -13.38 -0.38
C ALA A 107 7.00 -13.32 0.56
N LEU A 108 7.25 -12.17 1.20
CA LEU A 108 8.34 -11.97 2.17
C LEU A 108 7.84 -11.86 3.61
N ASP A 109 6.60 -12.28 3.88
CA ASP A 109 5.94 -12.14 5.18
C ASP A 109 5.91 -10.67 5.66
N GLY A 110 5.88 -9.75 4.69
CA GLY A 110 5.80 -8.32 4.92
C GLY A 110 4.36 -7.82 4.98
N HIS A 111 4.23 -6.55 5.30
CA HIS A 111 2.95 -5.88 5.42
C HIS A 111 2.98 -4.50 4.79
N LYS A 112 1.84 -4.00 4.30
CA LYS A 112 1.76 -2.70 3.62
C LYS A 112 0.91 -1.73 4.42
N SER A 113 1.38 -0.49 4.55
CA SER A 113 0.60 0.59 5.15
C SER A 113 -0.52 1.08 4.22
N LEU A 114 -1.71 1.29 4.78
CA LEU A 114 -2.94 1.65 4.04
C LEU A 114 -3.14 3.16 3.80
N TYR A 115 -2.09 3.98 3.81
CA TYR A 115 -2.22 5.41 3.53
C TYR A 115 -2.26 5.75 2.04
N SER A 116 -1.90 4.79 1.20
CA SER A 116 -1.72 4.93 -0.24
C SER A 116 -2.63 3.98 -1.02
N GLU A 117 -2.48 3.99 -2.34
CA GLU A 117 -3.21 3.11 -3.25
C GLU A 117 -2.97 1.64 -2.89
N ALA A 118 -4.05 0.89 -2.61
CA ALA A 118 -4.01 -0.55 -2.38
C ALA A 118 -4.84 -1.29 -3.44
N TYR A 119 -4.36 -2.44 -3.90
CA TYR A 119 -4.98 -3.18 -5.01
C TYR A 119 -5.42 -4.61 -4.67
N TYR A 120 -5.45 -4.94 -3.38
CA TYR A 120 -5.95 -6.21 -2.85
C TYR A 120 -7.40 -6.48 -3.25
N THR A 121 -7.73 -7.75 -3.45
CA THR A 121 -9.11 -8.22 -3.45
C THR A 121 -9.73 -8.08 -2.05
N ARG A 122 -11.05 -8.20 -1.97
CA ARG A 122 -11.76 -8.15 -0.68
C ARG A 122 -11.29 -9.23 0.28
N GLU A 123 -11.08 -10.44 -0.23
CA GLU A 123 -10.65 -11.60 0.57
C GLU A 123 -9.22 -11.39 1.10
N GLU A 124 -8.26 -11.06 0.22
CA GLU A 124 -6.89 -10.74 0.64
C GLU A 124 -6.84 -9.59 1.64
N PHE A 125 -7.68 -8.58 1.46
CA PHE A 125 -7.72 -7.44 2.38
C PHE A 125 -8.27 -7.83 3.76
N ASP A 126 -9.32 -8.65 3.83
CA ASP A 126 -9.87 -9.10 5.10
C ASP A 126 -8.85 -9.98 5.85
N ASP A 127 -8.12 -10.83 5.14
CA ASP A 127 -7.05 -11.65 5.73
C ASP A 127 -5.89 -10.80 6.27
N LEU A 128 -5.52 -9.74 5.55
CA LEU A 128 -4.40 -8.87 5.93
C LEU A 128 -4.78 -7.85 7.00
N TYR A 129 -6.00 -7.31 7.01
CA TYR A 129 -6.36 -6.13 7.81
C TYR A 129 -7.48 -6.38 8.82
N GLY A 130 -7.55 -7.61 9.33
CA GLY A 130 -8.28 -7.96 10.55
C GLY A 130 -9.72 -8.44 10.36
N GLY A 131 -10.21 -8.56 9.12
CA GLY A 131 -11.46 -9.23 8.75
C GLY A 131 -12.59 -9.16 9.78
N GLU A 132 -12.86 -10.27 10.46
CA GLU A 132 -13.92 -10.36 11.48
C GLU A 132 -13.70 -9.46 12.70
N ALA A 133 -12.46 -9.27 13.15
CA ALA A 133 -12.16 -8.35 14.25
C ALA A 133 -12.55 -6.91 13.89
N TYR A 134 -12.29 -6.49 12.64
CA TYR A 134 -12.79 -5.22 12.12
C TYR A 134 -14.33 -5.19 12.08
N ASN A 135 -14.96 -6.24 11.53
CA ASN A 135 -16.41 -6.31 11.38
C ASN A 135 -17.15 -6.20 12.73
N THR A 136 -16.62 -6.82 13.79
CA THR A 136 -17.17 -6.70 15.14
C THR A 136 -17.14 -5.24 15.62
N VAL A 137 -15.98 -4.57 15.53
CA VAL A 137 -15.83 -3.17 15.95
C VAL A 137 -16.74 -2.26 15.11
N LYS A 138 -16.81 -2.48 13.79
CA LYS A 138 -17.67 -1.72 12.89
C LYS A 138 -19.15 -1.81 13.29
N LYS A 139 -19.64 -3.02 13.58
CA LYS A 139 -21.03 -3.23 14.03
C LYS A 139 -21.31 -2.59 15.40
N THR A 140 -20.35 -2.62 16.32
CA THR A 140 -20.51 -2.02 17.65
C THR A 140 -20.59 -0.50 17.59
N TYR A 141 -19.77 0.15 16.77
CA TYR A 141 -19.62 1.61 16.79
C TYR A 141 -20.27 2.35 15.61
N ASP A 142 -20.64 1.65 14.53
CA ASP A 142 -21.38 2.19 13.40
C ASP A 142 -22.35 1.14 12.82
N PRO A 143 -23.35 0.70 13.62
CA PRO A 143 -24.29 -0.36 13.23
C PRO A 143 -25.10 -0.03 11.97
N ASP A 144 -25.37 1.25 11.73
CA ASP A 144 -26.13 1.73 10.57
C ASP A 144 -25.24 2.01 9.35
N SER A 145 -23.94 1.72 9.43
CA SER A 145 -22.97 1.88 8.33
C SER A 145 -22.95 3.29 7.73
N ARG A 146 -22.99 4.31 8.59
CA ARG A 146 -22.98 5.73 8.18
C ARG A 146 -21.64 6.17 7.63
N LEU A 147 -20.55 5.55 8.11
CA LEU A 147 -19.19 5.75 7.61
C LEU A 147 -18.83 4.63 6.65
N LEU A 148 -17.89 4.88 5.75
CA LEU A 148 -17.32 3.83 4.91
C LEU A 148 -16.69 2.73 5.75
N ASP A 149 -16.73 1.50 5.26
CA ASP A 149 -15.91 0.42 5.78
C ASP A 149 -14.43 0.59 5.34
N LEU A 150 -13.54 -0.18 5.98
CA LEU A 150 -12.10 -0.06 5.77
C LEU A 150 -11.70 -0.42 4.34
N TYR A 151 -12.30 -1.43 3.73
CA TYR A 151 -12.02 -1.85 2.35
C TYR A 151 -12.53 -0.81 1.34
N ALA A 152 -13.75 -0.31 1.54
CA ALA A 152 -14.35 0.74 0.72
C ALA A 152 -13.50 2.01 0.73
N LYS A 153 -12.92 2.35 1.89
CA LYS A 153 -12.02 3.49 2.04
C LYS A 153 -10.65 3.25 1.42
N ALA A 154 -9.98 2.14 1.77
CA ALA A 154 -8.57 1.91 1.44
C ALA A 154 -8.35 1.39 0.01
N VAL A 155 -9.26 0.55 -0.49
CA VAL A 155 -9.13 -0.09 -1.80
C VAL A 155 -10.06 0.55 -2.84
N GLN A 156 -11.35 0.70 -2.51
CA GLN A 156 -12.33 1.21 -3.50
C GLN A 156 -12.33 2.73 -3.64
N ARG A 157 -11.75 3.46 -2.68
CA ARG A 157 -11.63 4.93 -2.67
C ARG A 157 -12.96 5.65 -2.88
N ARG A 158 -13.99 5.17 -2.18
CA ARG A 158 -15.33 5.77 -2.16
C ARG A 158 -15.44 6.96 -1.21
#